data_AF-A0A8D5ZJA5-F1
#
_entry.id   AF-A0A8D5ZJA5-F1
#
_cell.length_a   1.000
_cell.length_b   1.000
_cell.length_c   1.000
_cell.angle_alpha   90.00
_cell.angle_beta   90.00
_cell.angle_gamma   90.00
#
_symmetry.space_group_name_H-M   'P 1'
#
loop_
_entity.id
_entity.type
_entity.pdbx_description
1 polymer ?
#
loop_
_entity_poly.entity_id
_entity_poly.type
_entity_poly.pdbx_seq_one_letter_code
_entity_poly.pdbx_strand_id
1 'polypeptide(L)'
;MEMKVLLTISLLLLFFGVIMVPFTLYYSNSVVYEKSFHLFVGEKSGYTISFGGSPGDLAKIKGYSTYPVLVLQENPPYAGDYLGELKGNFSKTFYVMPFRELLIEGGNYPSNVTAEILVYNTDFSQTGYTISGVLIGLGLVLLAYNRALSKQESVKRGQRKKRK
;
A
#
# COMPACT_ATOMS: atom_id res chain seq x y z
N MET A 1 -0.81 -33.68 -20.44
CA MET A 1 -0.72 -33.37 -19.00
C MET A 1 -1.79 -34.16 -18.27
N GLU A 2 -1.43 -34.92 -17.23
CA GLU A 2 -2.42 -35.76 -16.53
C GLU A 2 -3.47 -34.88 -15.83
N MET A 3 -4.74 -35.33 -15.80
CA MET A 3 -5.86 -34.62 -15.18
C MET A 3 -5.60 -34.27 -13.70
N LYS A 4 -4.80 -35.12 -13.01
CA LYS A 4 -4.31 -34.88 -11.65
C LYS A 4 -3.36 -33.68 -11.58
N VAL A 5 -2.44 -33.55 -12.54
CA VAL A 5 -1.48 -32.43 -12.61
C VAL A 5 -2.21 -31.10 -12.85
N LEU A 6 -3.23 -31.08 -13.72
CA LEU A 6 -4.05 -29.90 -13.97
C LEU A 6 -4.84 -29.48 -12.71
N LEU A 7 -5.42 -30.45 -11.99
CA LEU A 7 -6.08 -30.21 -10.72
C LEU A 7 -5.11 -29.59 -9.71
N THR A 8 -3.94 -30.20 -9.52
CA THR A 8 -2.94 -29.73 -8.54
C THR A 8 -2.49 -28.31 -8.85
N ILE A 9 -2.19 -28.00 -10.12
CA ILE A 9 -1.79 -26.64 -10.53
C ILE A 9 -2.92 -25.63 -10.26
N SER A 10 -4.17 -25.98 -10.59
CA SER A 10 -5.30 -25.09 -10.34
C SER A 10 -5.50 -24.79 -8.84
N LEU A 11 -5.35 -25.80 -7.99
CA LEU A 11 -5.45 -25.65 -6.54
C LEU A 11 -4.29 -24.84 -5.96
N LEU A 12 -3.07 -25.03 -6.47
CA LEU A 12 -1.92 -24.22 -6.05
C LEU A 12 -2.11 -22.74 -6.40
N LEU A 13 -2.56 -22.43 -7.62
CA LEU A 13 -2.82 -21.05 -8.03
C LEU A 13 -3.89 -20.38 -7.14
N LEU A 14 -4.98 -21.09 -6.85
CA LEU A 14 -6.02 -20.60 -5.94
C LEU A 14 -5.46 -20.38 -4.53
N PHE A 15 -4.70 -21.35 -4.01
CA PHE A 15 -4.11 -21.27 -2.68
C PHE A 15 -3.17 -20.07 -2.54
N PHE A 16 -2.22 -19.91 -3.46
CA PHE A 16 -1.32 -18.76 -3.46
C PHE A 16 -2.07 -17.45 -3.67
N GLY A 17 -3.05 -17.42 -4.58
CA GLY A 17 -3.87 -16.23 -4.82
C GLY A 17 -4.61 -15.77 -3.56
N VAL A 18 -5.26 -16.71 -2.84
CA VAL A 18 -5.99 -16.41 -1.60
C VAL A 18 -5.05 -15.97 -0.49
N ILE A 19 -3.89 -16.62 -0.31
CA ILE A 19 -2.91 -16.24 0.72
C ILE A 19 -2.28 -14.87 0.44
N MET A 20 -2.12 -14.50 -0.83
CA MET A 20 -1.59 -13.19 -1.21
C MET A 20 -2.50 -12.05 -0.76
N VAL A 21 -3.82 -12.26 -0.56
CA VAL A 21 -4.74 -11.20 -0.09
C VAL A 21 -4.39 -10.71 1.33
N PRO A 22 -4.39 -11.56 2.39
CA PRO A 22 -4.01 -11.12 3.73
C PRO A 22 -2.54 -10.70 3.79
N PHE A 23 -1.65 -11.31 3.01
CA PHE A 23 -0.26 -10.87 2.91
C PHE A 23 -0.15 -9.43 2.37
N THR A 24 -0.86 -9.13 1.29
CA THR A 24 -0.91 -7.78 0.71
C THR A 24 -1.49 -6.78 1.69
N LEU A 25 -2.58 -7.12 2.38
CA LEU A 25 -3.15 -6.29 3.44
C LEU A 25 -2.14 -5.98 4.55
N TYR A 26 -1.45 -7.01 5.05
CA TYR A 26 -0.50 -6.84 6.13
C TYR A 26 0.70 -6.00 5.71
N TYR A 27 1.30 -6.35 4.57
CA TYR A 27 2.48 -5.66 4.07
C TYR A 27 2.17 -4.21 3.68
N SER A 28 0.98 -3.94 3.12
CA SER A 28 0.61 -2.58 2.69
C SER A 28 0.33 -1.61 3.84
N ASN A 29 0.10 -2.13 5.05
CA ASN A 29 -0.12 -1.34 6.26
C ASN A 29 1.11 -1.32 7.18
N SER A 30 2.23 -1.91 6.74
CA SER A 30 3.48 -1.88 7.50
C SER A 30 4.10 -0.48 7.45
N VAL A 31 4.64 -0.05 8.59
CA VAL A 31 5.42 1.19 8.69
C VAL A 31 6.80 0.91 8.10
N VAL A 32 7.15 1.62 7.03
CA VAL A 32 8.45 1.52 6.35
C VAL A 32 9.42 2.61 6.77
N TYR A 33 8.91 3.68 7.36
CA TYR A 33 9.73 4.77 7.87
C TYR A 33 9.07 5.39 9.10
N GLU A 34 9.90 5.66 10.11
CA GLU A 34 9.54 6.39 11.31
C GLU A 34 10.69 7.33 11.68
N LYS A 35 10.38 8.61 11.87
CA LYS A 35 11.35 9.58 12.39
C LYS A 35 10.66 10.58 13.30
N SER A 36 11.14 10.63 14.52
CA SER A 36 10.82 11.69 15.48
C SER A 36 11.81 12.84 15.35
N PHE A 37 11.32 14.06 15.55
CA PHE A 37 12.15 15.26 15.58
C PHE A 37 11.59 16.30 16.54
N HIS A 38 12.51 17.15 17.00
CA HIS A 38 12.22 18.34 17.78
C HIS A 38 12.89 19.52 17.12
N LEU A 39 12.13 20.59 16.87
CA LEU A 39 12.60 21.79 16.18
C LEU A 39 12.15 23.02 16.92
N PHE A 40 12.98 24.05 16.90
CA PHE A 40 12.56 25.41 17.24
C PHE A 40 12.47 26.21 15.95
N VAL A 41 11.27 26.62 15.60
CA VAL A 41 10.99 27.43 14.40
C VAL A 41 10.84 28.88 14.85
N GLY A 42 11.79 29.73 14.47
CA GLY A 42 11.74 31.17 14.74
C GLY A 42 10.66 31.89 13.93
N GLU A 43 10.45 33.18 14.23
CA GLU A 43 9.49 34.02 13.53
C GLU A 43 9.79 34.09 12.03
N LYS A 44 8.78 33.79 11.19
CA LYS A 44 8.90 33.78 9.72
C LYS A 44 10.09 32.98 9.18
N SER A 45 10.53 31.97 9.93
CA SER A 45 11.58 31.04 9.51
C SER A 45 10.97 29.69 9.16
N GLY A 46 11.71 28.89 8.39
CA GLY A 46 11.28 27.56 7.98
C GLY A 46 12.37 26.53 8.16
N TYR A 47 11.97 25.28 8.42
CA TYR A 47 12.85 24.12 8.43
C TYR A 47 12.31 23.08 7.46
N THR A 48 13.22 22.53 6.64
CA THR A 48 12.91 21.43 5.76
C THR A 48 13.36 20.12 6.39
N ILE A 49 12.50 19.11 6.34
CA ILE A 49 12.73 17.78 6.92
C ILE A 49 12.55 16.76 5.82
N SER A 50 13.65 16.11 5.44
CA SER A 50 13.60 14.94 4.58
C SER A 50 13.10 13.72 5.35
N PHE A 51 12.26 12.94 4.68
CA PHE A 51 11.70 11.69 5.18
C PHE A 51 11.80 10.57 4.13
N GLY A 52 11.75 9.31 4.59
CA GLY A 52 11.84 8.14 3.72
C GLY A 52 10.50 7.73 3.11
N GLY A 53 10.50 6.69 2.28
CA GLY A 53 9.31 6.15 1.62
C GLY A 53 9.34 6.28 0.10
N SER A 54 8.37 5.64 -0.53
CA SER A 54 8.16 5.67 -1.98
C SER A 54 7.04 6.64 -2.34
N PRO A 55 7.10 7.29 -3.52
CA PRO A 55 5.99 8.11 -3.99
C PRO A 55 4.68 7.31 -4.05
N GLY A 56 3.57 7.87 -3.57
CA GLY A 56 2.29 7.18 -3.45
C GLY A 56 2.06 6.42 -2.15
N ASP A 57 3.10 6.29 -1.30
CA ASP A 57 2.92 5.80 0.07
C ASP A 57 2.06 6.76 0.89
N LEU A 58 1.36 6.25 1.91
CA LEU A 58 0.62 7.08 2.84
C LEU A 58 1.55 7.48 3.98
N ALA A 59 1.76 8.78 4.16
CA ALA A 59 2.48 9.33 5.31
C ALA A 59 1.52 9.94 6.33
N LYS A 60 1.96 9.97 7.59
CA LYS A 60 1.27 10.60 8.71
C LYS A 60 2.26 11.39 9.53
N ILE A 61 2.04 12.69 9.65
CA ILE A 61 2.73 13.54 10.62
C ILE A 61 1.84 13.74 11.83
N LYS A 62 2.34 13.46 13.04
CA LYS A 62 1.64 13.69 14.30
C LYS A 62 2.59 14.31 15.32
N GLY A 63 2.09 15.15 16.20
CA GLY A 63 2.95 15.84 17.16
C GLY A 63 2.25 16.94 17.92
N TYR A 64 3.06 17.82 18.48
CA TYR A 64 2.64 19.01 19.21
C TYR A 64 3.41 20.23 18.73
N SER A 65 2.72 21.37 18.61
CA SER A 65 3.34 22.68 18.38
C SER A 65 2.83 23.71 19.39
N THR A 66 3.74 24.50 19.96
CA THR A 66 3.38 25.55 20.94
C THR A 66 2.56 26.70 20.33
N TYR A 67 2.88 27.10 19.10
CA TYR A 67 2.20 28.12 18.32
C TYR A 67 1.86 27.58 16.92
N PRO A 68 0.97 28.23 16.15
CA PRO A 68 0.65 27.77 14.80
C PRO A 68 1.90 27.68 13.92
N VAL A 69 2.08 26.53 13.28
CA VAL A 69 3.09 26.30 12.25
C VAL A 69 2.42 25.85 10.97
N LEU A 70 2.92 26.35 9.85
CA LEU A 70 2.45 25.98 8.53
C LEU A 70 3.25 24.78 8.05
N VAL A 71 2.57 23.73 7.61
CA VAL A 71 3.21 22.51 7.11
C VAL A 71 2.86 22.30 5.66
N LEU A 72 3.88 22.19 4.82
CA LEU A 72 3.79 21.90 3.40
C LEU A 72 4.62 20.66 3.08
N GLN A 73 4.20 19.93 2.05
CA GLN A 73 5.01 18.92 1.42
C GLN A 73 5.57 19.47 0.12
N GLU A 74 6.88 19.50 -0.03
CA GLU A 74 7.53 20.10 -1.20
C GLU A 74 7.40 19.22 -2.44
N ASN A 75 7.19 19.84 -3.62
CA ASN A 75 7.02 19.16 -4.90
C ASN A 75 7.52 19.95 -6.12
N PRO A 76 8.79 20.38 -6.15
CA PRO A 76 9.32 21.14 -7.28
C PRO A 76 9.21 20.35 -8.60
N PRO A 77 8.89 21.00 -9.74
CA PRO A 77 8.68 22.45 -9.94
C PRO A 77 7.26 22.94 -9.62
N TYR A 78 6.37 22.05 -9.17
CA TYR A 78 4.99 22.38 -8.83
C TYR A 78 4.90 23.02 -7.45
N ALA A 79 3.76 23.65 -7.17
CA ALA A 79 3.46 24.08 -5.81
C ALA A 79 3.38 22.84 -4.90
N GLY A 80 3.96 22.94 -3.71
CA GLY A 80 3.87 21.89 -2.70
C GLY A 80 2.44 21.70 -2.21
N ASP A 81 2.16 20.53 -1.63
CA ASP A 81 0.87 20.23 -1.02
C ASP A 81 0.78 20.88 0.36
N TYR A 82 -0.18 21.80 0.51
CA TYR A 82 -0.47 22.43 1.79
C TYR A 82 -1.19 21.44 2.72
N LEU A 83 -0.51 21.03 3.80
CA LEU A 83 -1.04 20.05 4.75
C LEU A 83 -1.92 20.72 5.82
N GLY A 84 -1.65 21.99 6.13
CA GLY A 84 -2.43 22.81 7.05
C GLY A 84 -1.58 23.71 7.95
N GLU A 85 -2.26 24.57 8.69
CA GLU A 85 -1.71 25.30 9.83
C GLU A 85 -2.03 24.52 11.12
N LEU A 86 -0.99 24.06 11.82
CA LEU A 86 -1.09 23.12 12.92
C LEU A 86 -0.68 23.79 14.24
N LYS A 87 -1.52 23.67 15.27
CA LYS A 87 -1.29 24.20 16.62
C LYS A 87 -1.73 23.19 17.68
N GLY A 88 -1.01 23.12 18.79
CA GLY A 88 -1.29 22.15 19.85
C GLY A 88 -1.02 20.74 19.36
N ASN A 89 -1.79 19.77 19.85
CA ASN A 89 -1.70 18.39 19.36
C ASN A 89 -2.29 18.30 17.94
N PHE A 90 -1.50 17.79 16.99
CA PHE A 90 -1.92 17.64 15.61
C PHE A 90 -1.63 16.24 15.07
N SER A 91 -2.39 15.85 14.05
CA SER A 91 -2.20 14.63 13.29
C SER A 91 -2.76 14.84 11.88
N LYS A 92 -1.93 14.68 10.86
CA LYS A 92 -2.32 14.84 9.46
C LYS A 92 -1.75 13.70 8.63
N THR A 93 -2.56 13.18 7.72
CA THR A 93 -2.17 12.15 6.74
C THR A 93 -2.10 12.77 5.35
N PHE A 94 -1.14 12.32 4.55
CA PHE A 94 -0.90 12.82 3.18
C PHE A 94 -0.21 11.74 2.34
N TYR A 95 -0.23 11.88 1.02
CA TYR A 95 0.48 10.95 0.13
C TYR A 95 1.90 11.42 -0.12
N VAL A 96 2.87 10.49 -0.10
CA VAL A 96 4.27 10.81 -0.32
C VAL A 96 4.50 11.26 -1.76
N MET A 97 5.07 12.44 -1.92
CA MET A 97 5.50 13.03 -3.19
C MET A 97 6.97 12.70 -3.49
N PRO A 98 7.41 12.79 -4.75
CA PRO A 98 8.77 12.41 -5.15
C PRO A 98 9.91 13.08 -4.38
N PHE A 99 9.74 14.35 -3.98
CA PHE A 99 10.79 15.12 -3.32
C PHE A 99 11.00 14.70 -1.85
N ARG A 100 9.94 14.19 -1.19
CA ARG A 100 9.98 13.62 0.18
C ARG A 100 10.55 14.57 1.24
N GLU A 101 10.17 15.83 1.13
CA GLU A 101 10.53 16.87 2.07
C GLU A 101 9.29 17.56 2.62
N LEU A 102 9.26 17.78 3.93
CA LEU A 102 8.27 18.62 4.59
C LEU A 102 8.92 19.94 4.96
N LEU A 103 8.28 21.03 4.55
CA LEU A 103 8.61 22.37 4.99
C LEU A 103 7.70 22.72 6.17
N ILE A 104 8.29 23.09 7.30
CA ILE A 104 7.61 23.58 8.49
C ILE A 104 7.99 25.03 8.68
N GLU A 105 7.03 25.94 8.50
CA GLU A 105 7.23 27.38 8.64
C GLU A 105 6.57 27.94 9.90
N GLY A 106 7.26 28.84 10.57
CA GLY A 106 6.77 29.56 11.72
C GLY A 106 5.93 30.76 11.29
N GLY A 107 4.88 31.05 12.07
CA GLY A 107 4.12 32.29 11.92
C GLY A 107 4.86 33.50 12.47
N ASN A 108 4.09 34.46 12.98
CA ASN A 108 4.63 35.67 13.62
C ASN A 108 5.16 35.43 15.06
N TYR A 109 5.23 34.17 15.51
CA TYR A 109 5.69 33.79 16.84
C TYR A 109 6.63 32.60 16.73
N PRO A 110 7.70 32.54 17.56
CA PRO A 110 8.56 31.38 17.61
C PRO A 110 7.79 30.18 18.18
N SER A 111 7.96 29.00 17.58
CA SER A 111 7.29 27.77 18.01
C SER A 111 8.27 26.62 18.23
N ASN A 112 8.10 25.90 19.34
CA ASN A 112 8.65 24.56 19.52
C ASN A 112 7.71 23.53 18.90
N VAL A 113 8.27 22.68 18.04
CA VAL A 113 7.56 21.59 17.36
C VAL A 113 8.21 20.27 17.75
N THR A 114 7.42 19.37 18.32
CA THR A 114 7.80 17.97 18.57
C THR A 114 6.89 17.09 17.74
N ALA A 115 7.42 16.42 16.73
CA ALA A 115 6.60 15.61 15.85
C ALA A 115 7.30 14.35 15.36
N GLU A 116 6.50 13.44 14.83
CA GLU A 116 6.89 12.15 14.29
C GLU A 116 6.24 12.00 12.91
N ILE A 117 7.03 11.59 11.92
CA ILE A 117 6.55 11.21 10.61
C ILE A 117 6.60 9.68 10.52
N LEU A 118 5.45 9.10 10.22
CA LEU A 118 5.26 7.69 9.91
C LEU A 118 4.94 7.55 8.42
N VAL A 119 5.54 6.59 7.73
CA VAL A 119 5.20 6.26 6.35
C VAL A 119 4.79 4.79 6.25
N TYR A 120 3.63 4.55 5.65
CA TYR A 120 3.03 3.24 5.43
C TYR A 120 3.24 2.82 3.98
N ASN A 121 3.54 1.54 3.77
CA ASN A 121 3.85 0.96 2.46
C ASN A 121 2.60 0.76 1.58
N THR A 122 1.88 1.81 1.23
CA THR A 122 0.63 1.65 0.49
C THR A 122 0.83 1.35 -1.00
N ASP A 123 2.01 1.63 -1.55
CA ASP A 123 2.31 1.37 -2.97
C ASP A 123 2.21 -0.13 -3.34
N PHE A 124 2.53 -1.03 -2.39
CA PHE A 124 2.41 -2.47 -2.63
C PHE A 124 0.97 -2.95 -2.81
N SER A 125 -0.03 -2.22 -2.30
CA SER A 125 -1.42 -2.68 -2.26
C SER A 125 -1.98 -3.01 -3.64
N GLN A 126 -1.81 -2.10 -4.60
CA GLN A 126 -2.32 -2.27 -5.95
C GLN A 126 -1.67 -3.48 -6.65
N THR A 127 -0.36 -3.59 -6.55
CA THR A 127 0.41 -4.69 -7.15
C THR A 127 0.03 -6.04 -6.53
N GLY A 128 -0.04 -6.10 -5.20
CA GLY A 128 -0.36 -7.33 -4.47
C GLY A 128 -1.78 -7.84 -4.77
N TYR A 129 -2.79 -6.96 -4.81
CA TYR A 129 -4.15 -7.35 -5.17
C TYR A 129 -4.29 -7.75 -6.63
N THR A 130 -3.54 -7.11 -7.53
CA THR A 130 -3.55 -7.49 -8.96
C THR A 130 -2.98 -8.89 -9.15
N ILE A 131 -1.82 -9.19 -8.54
CA ILE A 131 -1.21 -10.53 -8.59
C ILE A 131 -2.15 -11.57 -8.00
N SER A 132 -2.75 -11.28 -6.83
CA SER A 132 -3.74 -12.17 -6.21
C SER A 132 -4.93 -12.44 -7.14
N GLY A 133 -5.50 -11.40 -7.74
CA GLY A 133 -6.63 -11.52 -8.67
C GLY A 133 -6.31 -12.36 -9.90
N VAL A 134 -5.13 -12.17 -10.50
CA VAL A 134 -4.67 -12.96 -11.65
C VAL A 134 -4.51 -14.44 -11.27
N LEU A 135 -3.87 -14.73 -10.13
CA LEU A 135 -3.69 -16.11 -9.64
C LEU A 135 -5.03 -16.80 -9.40
N ILE A 136 -5.97 -16.12 -8.74
CA ILE A 136 -7.32 -16.65 -8.50
C ILE A 136 -8.05 -16.87 -9.82
N GLY A 137 -8.03 -15.89 -10.72
CA GLY A 137 -8.69 -15.97 -12.03
C GLY A 137 -8.19 -17.15 -12.87
N LEU A 138 -6.87 -17.29 -13.01
CA LEU A 138 -6.26 -18.41 -13.71
C LEU A 138 -6.57 -19.75 -13.04
N GLY A 139 -6.52 -19.81 -11.71
CA GLY A 139 -6.88 -20.98 -10.93
C GLY A 139 -8.32 -21.44 -11.19
N LEU A 140 -9.29 -20.51 -11.22
CA LEU A 140 -10.69 -20.80 -11.52
C LEU A 140 -10.90 -21.28 -12.96
N VAL A 141 -10.26 -20.63 -13.94
CA VAL A 141 -10.34 -21.03 -15.35
C VAL A 141 -9.81 -22.45 -15.54
N LEU A 142 -8.66 -22.78 -14.95
CA LEU A 142 -8.07 -24.12 -15.03
C LEU A 142 -8.92 -25.18 -14.32
N LEU A 143 -9.53 -24.83 -13.18
CA LEU A 143 -10.41 -25.72 -12.44
C LEU A 143 -11.70 -26.01 -13.23
N ALA A 144 -12.28 -24.99 -13.86
CA ALA A 144 -13.43 -25.14 -14.76
C ALA A 144 -13.08 -26.03 -15.98
N TYR A 145 -11.92 -25.79 -16.58
CA TYR A 145 -11.42 -26.60 -17.70
C TYR A 145 -11.22 -28.07 -17.29
N ASN A 146 -10.62 -28.32 -16.13
CA ASN A 146 -10.44 -29.68 -15.61
C ASN A 146 -11.78 -30.41 -15.40
N ARG A 147 -12.78 -29.69 -14.86
CA ARG A 147 -14.13 -30.23 -14.66
C ARG A 147 -14.81 -30.57 -15.99
N ALA A 148 -14.64 -29.74 -17.02
CA ALA A 148 -15.14 -30.02 -18.36
C ALA A 148 -14.50 -31.28 -18.97
N LEU A 149 -13.17 -31.43 -18.83
CA LEU A 149 -12.43 -32.61 -19.30
C LEU A 149 -12.89 -33.90 -18.59
N SER A 150 -13.04 -33.86 -17.26
CA SER A 150 -13.49 -35.01 -16.47
C SER A 150 -14.90 -35.47 -16.85
N LYS A 151 -15.81 -34.53 -17.16
CA LYS A 151 -17.14 -34.85 -17.70
C LYS A 151 -17.05 -35.56 -19.06
N GLN A 152 -16.19 -35.10 -19.98
CA GLN A 152 -16.04 -35.76 -21.28
C GLN A 152 -15.47 -37.18 -21.16
N GLU A 153 -14.49 -37.40 -20.28
CA GLU A 153 -13.94 -38.74 -20.06
C GLU A 153 -14.95 -39.71 -19.43
N SER A 154 -15.75 -39.24 -18.47
CA SER A 154 -16.78 -40.09 -17.84
C SER A 154 -17.87 -40.51 -18.84
N VAL A 155 -18.29 -39.60 -19.73
CA VAL A 155 -19.22 -39.92 -20.84
C VAL A 155 -18.63 -40.96 -21.79
N LYS A 156 -17.36 -40.79 -22.22
CA LYS A 156 -16.67 -41.76 -23.09
C LYS A 156 -16.55 -43.13 -22.44
N ARG A 157 -16.23 -43.21 -21.14
CA ARG A 157 -16.17 -44.48 -20.40
C ARG A 157 -17.53 -45.16 -20.28
N GLY A 158 -18.61 -44.38 -20.05
CA GLY A 158 -19.98 -44.90 -20.00
C GLY A 158 -20.47 -45.50 -21.32
N GLN A 159 -20.18 -44.84 -22.45
CA GLN A 159 -20.52 -45.38 -23.78
C GLN A 159 -19.74 -46.66 -24.12
N ARG A 160 -18.47 -46.76 -23.68
CA ARG A 160 -17.65 -47.96 -23.88
C ARG A 160 -18.16 -49.17 -23.07
N LYS A 161 -18.74 -48.94 -21.89
CA LYS A 161 -19.40 -49.98 -21.08
C LYS A 161 -20.73 -50.46 -21.68
N LYS A 162 -21.50 -49.59 -22.35
CA LYS A 162 -22.77 -49.98 -23.02
C LYS A 162 -22.59 -50.78 -24.31
N ARG A 163 -21.38 -50.77 -24.90
CA ARG A 163 -21.05 -51.49 -26.15
C ARG A 163 -20.41 -52.87 -25.92
N LYS A 164 -20.17 -53.24 -24.66
CA LYS A 164 -19.77 -54.60 -24.26
C LYS A 164 -20.97 -55.30 -23.67
#